data_AF-A0A1Q9Q2C5-F1
#
_entry.id   AF-A0A1Q9Q2C5-F1
#
_cell.length_a   1.000
_cell.length_b   1.000
_cell.length_c   1.000
_cell.angle_alpha   90.00
_cell.angle_beta   90.00
_cell.angle_gamma   90.00
#
_symmetry.space_group_name_H-M   'P 1'
#
loop_
_entity.id
_entity.type
_entity.pdbx_description
1 polymer ?
#
loop_
_entity_poly.entity_id
_entity_poly.type
_entity_poly.pdbx_seq_one_letter_code
_entity_poly.pdbx_strand_id
1 'polypeptide(L)'
;MLTITKSLYVEWGELFIIIGALSLTSVIYLKNKKDTGKLFVSSEVIGFVFFQVFGVADLVIDHYLYFLPTGAEDGAPLTLGFKIEEYSDDMFLGSIISMCIVVVITFILTKIFSFADAKTIQ
;
A
#
# COMPACT_ATOMS: atom_id res chain seq x y z
N MET A 1 16.85 9.16 -15.28
CA MET A 1 15.67 9.49 -16.09
C MET A 1 14.49 9.06 -15.23
N LEU A 2 13.77 10.01 -14.60
CA LEU A 2 12.55 9.75 -13.82
C LEU A 2 11.40 9.47 -14.79
N THR A 3 11.61 8.49 -15.66
CA THR A 3 10.54 7.97 -16.50
C THR A 3 9.75 7.10 -15.55
N ILE A 4 8.53 7.52 -15.25
CA ILE A 4 7.49 6.64 -14.74
C ILE A 4 7.37 5.53 -15.80
N THR A 5 8.18 4.49 -15.67
CA THR A 5 7.95 3.25 -16.37
C THR A 5 6.57 2.85 -15.89
N LYS A 6 5.60 2.72 -16.81
CA LYS A 6 4.34 2.07 -16.47
C LYS A 6 4.70 0.63 -16.10
N SER A 7 5.11 0.42 -14.86
CA SER A 7 5.26 -0.90 -14.29
C SER A 7 3.88 -1.52 -14.39
N LEU A 8 3.76 -2.58 -15.19
CA LEU A 8 2.56 -3.42 -15.18
C LEU A 8 2.39 -4.12 -13.83
N TYR A 9 3.40 -4.09 -12.95
CA TYR A 9 3.53 -4.89 -11.72
C TYR A 9 3.16 -4.14 -10.43
N VAL A 10 2.67 -2.91 -10.55
CA VAL A 10 2.11 -2.21 -9.39
C VAL A 10 0.74 -1.75 -9.81
N GLU A 11 -0.23 -2.65 -9.68
CA GLU A 11 -1.61 -2.30 -9.92
C GLU A 11 -2.05 -1.26 -8.88
N TRP A 12 -2.28 -0.03 -9.34
CA TRP A 12 -2.85 1.05 -8.53
C TRP A 12 -4.16 0.64 -7.84
N GLY A 13 -4.84 -0.39 -8.34
CA GLY A 13 -6.00 -1.04 -7.71
C GLY A 13 -5.70 -1.59 -6.31
N GLU A 14 -4.55 -2.21 -6.10
CA GLU A 14 -4.17 -2.80 -4.82
C GLU A 14 -3.93 -1.72 -3.75
N LEU A 15 -3.33 -0.60 -4.18
CA LEU A 15 -3.16 0.57 -3.33
C LEU A 15 -4.52 1.02 -2.75
N PHE A 16 -5.58 1.08 -3.56
CA PHE A 16 -6.92 1.43 -3.08
C PHE A 16 -7.50 0.41 -2.08
N ILE A 17 -7.26 -0.89 -2.29
CA ILE A 17 -7.73 -1.95 -1.39
C ILE A 17 -7.02 -1.85 -0.02
N ILE A 18 -5.69 -1.71 -0.03
CA ILE A 18 -4.88 -1.52 1.18
C ILE A 18 -5.35 -0.28 1.92
N ILE A 19 -5.47 0.85 1.22
CA ILE A 19 -5.94 2.12 1.79
C ILE A 19 -7.32 1.95 2.45
N GLY A 20 -8.28 1.35 1.73
CA GLY A 20 -9.64 1.16 2.22
C GLY A 20 -9.70 0.27 3.46
N ALA A 21 -9.04 -0.90 3.41
CA ALA A 21 -9.02 -1.85 4.51
C ALA A 21 -8.36 -1.27 5.77
N LEU A 22 -7.25 -0.55 5.61
CA LEU A 22 -6.52 0.05 6.73
C LEU A 22 -7.26 1.21 7.34
N SER A 23 -7.85 2.07 6.52
CA SER A 23 -8.62 3.21 7.01
C SER A 23 -9.85 2.76 7.80
N LEU A 24 -10.54 1.71 7.33
CA LEU A 24 -11.69 1.14 8.03
C LEU A 24 -11.29 0.48 9.37
N THR A 25 -10.23 -0.34 9.35
CA THR A 25 -9.70 -1.00 10.57
C THR A 25 -9.28 0.02 11.62
N SER A 26 -8.62 1.09 11.16
CA SER A 26 -8.17 2.19 12.03
C SER A 26 -9.33 2.91 12.71
N VAL A 27 -10.41 3.19 11.98
CA VAL A 27 -11.63 3.80 12.53
C VAL A 27 -12.31 2.88 13.56
N ILE A 28 -12.46 1.59 13.25
CA ILE A 28 -13.08 0.62 14.17
C ILE A 28 -12.28 0.52 15.46
N TYR A 29 -10.95 0.51 15.37
CA TYR A 29 -10.08 0.48 16.54
C TYR A 29 -10.16 1.77 17.36
N LEU A 30 -10.21 2.94 16.70
CA LEU A 30 -10.38 4.25 17.33
C LEU A 30 -11.70 4.38 18.09
N LYS A 31 -12.80 3.84 17.54
CA LYS A 31 -14.09 3.83 18.22
C LYS A 31 -14.01 3.13 19.59
N ASN A 32 -13.11 2.15 19.72
CA ASN A 32 -12.91 1.39 20.94
C ASN A 32 -11.86 1.97 21.89
N LYS A 33 -11.03 2.96 21.48
CA LYS A 33 -9.90 3.48 22.27
C LYS A 33 -9.76 5.00 22.18
N LYS A 34 -9.48 5.65 23.32
CA LYS A 34 -9.22 7.10 23.40
C LYS A 34 -7.83 7.57 22.90
N ASP A 35 -6.96 6.66 22.46
CA ASP A 35 -5.56 6.97 22.14
C ASP A 35 -5.35 7.11 20.62
N THR A 36 -5.71 8.29 20.11
CA THR A 36 -5.68 8.62 18.68
C THR A 36 -4.26 8.67 18.11
N GLY A 37 -3.27 9.06 18.91
CA GLY A 37 -1.89 9.25 18.45
C GLY A 37 -1.19 7.94 18.07
N LYS A 38 -1.34 6.90 18.89
CA LYS A 38 -0.77 5.57 18.59
C LYS A 38 -1.38 4.94 17.35
N LEU A 39 -2.65 5.24 17.08
CA LEU A 39 -3.34 4.71 15.92
C LEU A 39 -2.75 5.27 14.62
N PHE A 40 -2.51 6.58 14.54
CA PHE A 40 -1.91 7.18 13.34
C PHE A 40 -0.54 6.59 13.03
N VAL A 41 0.33 6.51 14.04
CA VAL A 41 1.66 5.89 13.88
C VAL A 41 1.54 4.42 13.46
N SER A 42 0.59 3.67 14.02
CA SER A 42 0.38 2.29 13.60
C SER A 42 -0.15 2.18 12.17
N SER A 43 -1.07 3.07 11.76
CA SER A 43 -1.63 3.07 10.40
C SER A 43 -0.59 3.43 9.34
N GLU A 44 0.38 4.28 9.68
CA GLU A 44 1.50 4.66 8.81
C GLU A 44 2.41 3.46 8.53
N VAL A 45 2.89 2.82 9.61
CA VAL A 45 3.80 1.67 9.52
C VAL A 45 3.12 0.52 8.79
N ILE A 46 1.85 0.28 9.07
CA ILE A 46 1.08 -0.77 8.42
C ILE A 46 0.89 -0.46 6.93
N GLY A 47 0.52 0.77 6.54
CA GLY A 47 0.37 1.16 5.13
C GLY A 47 1.65 1.01 4.32
N PHE A 48 2.79 1.34 4.93
CA PHE A 48 4.11 1.15 4.34
C PHE A 48 4.46 -0.34 4.18
N VAL A 49 4.34 -1.12 5.25
CA VAL A 49 4.73 -2.54 5.26
C VAL A 49 3.84 -3.38 4.35
N PHE A 50 2.52 -3.17 4.37
CA PHE A 50 1.61 -3.95 3.54
C PHE A 50 1.81 -3.68 2.06
N PHE A 51 2.08 -2.43 1.67
CA PHE A 51 2.40 -2.13 0.27
C PHE A 51 3.69 -2.82 -0.17
N GLN A 52 4.74 -2.83 0.67
CA GLN A 52 5.97 -3.58 0.38
C GLN A 52 5.70 -5.08 0.22
N VAL A 53 4.95 -5.68 1.15
CA VAL A 53 4.64 -7.12 1.10
C VAL A 53 3.84 -7.48 -0.14
N PHE A 54 2.80 -6.72 -0.47
CA PHE A 54 1.98 -6.98 -1.65
C PHE A 54 2.74 -6.70 -2.95
N GLY A 55 3.49 -5.60 -3.04
CA GLY A 55 4.30 -5.31 -4.23
C GLY A 55 5.39 -6.36 -4.48
N VAL A 56 6.02 -6.91 -3.42
CA VAL A 56 6.98 -8.02 -3.60
C VAL A 56 6.24 -9.29 -4.02
N ALA A 57 5.08 -9.58 -3.41
CA ALA A 57 4.29 -10.75 -3.74
C ALA A 57 3.83 -10.73 -5.22
N ASP A 58 3.40 -9.58 -5.71
CA ASP A 58 2.98 -9.39 -7.10
C ASP A 58 4.16 -9.56 -8.06
N LEU A 59 5.30 -8.91 -7.79
CA LEU A 59 6.54 -9.11 -8.56
C LEU A 59 6.98 -10.56 -8.61
N VAL A 60 6.86 -11.29 -7.49
CA VAL A 60 7.15 -12.73 -7.43
C VAL A 60 6.16 -13.49 -8.32
N ILE A 61 4.86 -13.30 -8.12
CA ILE A 61 3.81 -14.00 -8.86
C ILE A 61 3.97 -13.77 -10.36
N ASP A 62 4.16 -12.53 -10.78
CA ASP A 62 4.31 -12.19 -12.19
C ASP A 62 5.59 -12.76 -12.79
N HIS A 63 6.68 -12.76 -12.03
CA HIS A 63 7.92 -13.37 -12.47
C HIS A 63 7.74 -14.88 -12.74
N TYR A 64 7.04 -15.60 -11.87
CA TYR A 64 6.81 -17.04 -12.01
C TYR A 64 5.72 -17.38 -13.05
N LEU A 65 4.68 -16.57 -13.18
CA LEU A 65 3.55 -16.85 -14.09
C LEU A 65 3.78 -16.37 -15.51
N TYR A 66 4.42 -15.21 -15.71
CA TYR A 66 4.53 -14.57 -17.03
C TYR A 66 5.94 -14.60 -17.62
N PHE A 67 6.99 -14.58 -16.80
CA PHE A 67 8.38 -14.47 -17.30
C PHE A 67 9.15 -15.79 -17.36
N LEU A 68 8.93 -16.68 -16.40
CA LEU A 68 9.56 -18.00 -16.41
C LEU A 68 9.19 -18.93 -17.59
N PRO A 69 8.00 -18.86 -18.21
CA PRO A 69 7.68 -19.67 -19.40
C PRO A 69 8.51 -19.30 -20.64
N THR A 70 8.98 -18.06 -20.75
CA THR A 70 9.77 -17.53 -21.88
C THR A 70 11.26 -17.39 -21.56
N GLY A 71 11.62 -17.25 -20.28
CA GLY A 71 12.96 -17.47 -19.74
C GLY A 71 14.04 -16.44 -20.12
N ALA A 72 13.73 -15.47 -20.98
CA ALA A 72 14.65 -14.42 -21.39
C ALA A 72 13.90 -13.13 -21.75
N GLU A 73 14.24 -12.02 -21.08
CA GLU A 73 14.13 -10.68 -21.66
C GLU A 73 15.50 -10.37 -22.28
N ASP A 74 15.51 -9.95 -23.55
CA ASP A 74 16.72 -9.54 -24.29
C ASP A 74 17.90 -10.54 -24.32
N GLY A 75 17.61 -11.84 -24.18
CA GLY A 75 18.61 -12.91 -24.31
C GLY A 75 19.46 -13.18 -23.06
N ALA A 76 19.14 -12.53 -21.93
CA ALA A 76 19.77 -12.80 -20.64
C ALA A 76 18.81 -13.55 -19.70
N PRO A 77 19.33 -14.42 -18.80
CA PRO A 77 18.52 -15.03 -17.75
C PRO A 77 18.05 -13.94 -16.79
N LEU A 78 16.77 -13.61 -16.88
CA LEU A 78 16.15 -12.61 -16.02
C LEU A 78 15.91 -13.25 -14.65
N THR A 79 16.68 -12.85 -13.64
CA THR A 79 16.48 -13.35 -12.27
C THR A 79 15.49 -12.46 -11.52
N LEU A 80 14.74 -13.05 -10.60
CA LEU A 80 13.83 -12.31 -9.70
C LEU A 80 14.55 -11.17 -8.98
N GLY A 81 15.81 -11.38 -8.57
CA GLY A 81 16.61 -10.36 -7.89
C GLY A 81 16.84 -9.10 -8.73
N PHE A 82 17.08 -9.27 -10.04
CA PHE A 82 17.23 -8.15 -10.98
C PHE A 82 15.95 -7.31 -11.08
N LYS A 83 14.78 -7.96 -11.10
CA LYS A 83 13.48 -7.26 -11.14
C LYS A 83 13.16 -6.56 -9.82
N ILE A 84 13.48 -7.17 -8.68
CA ILE A 84 13.32 -6.52 -7.38
C ILE A 84 14.21 -5.28 -7.27
N GLU A 85 15.44 -5.32 -7.79
CA GLU A 85 16.34 -4.17 -7.80
C GLU A 85 15.88 -3.10 -8.80
N GLU A 86 15.38 -3.48 -9.97
CA GLU A 86 14.83 -2.55 -10.96
C GLU A 86 13.64 -1.76 -10.42
N TYR A 87 12.75 -2.40 -9.66
CA TYR A 87 11.53 -1.80 -9.14
C TYR A 87 11.63 -1.32 -7.68
N SER A 88 12.80 -1.43 -7.04
CA SER A 88 12.93 -1.07 -5.61
C SER A 88 12.56 0.38 -5.32
N ASP A 89 12.93 1.29 -6.23
CA ASP A 89 12.66 2.72 -6.10
C ASP A 89 11.16 3.02 -6.25
N ASP A 90 10.50 2.38 -7.22
CA ASP A 90 9.06 2.52 -7.46
C ASP A 90 8.26 1.94 -6.29
N MET A 91 8.67 0.79 -5.76
CA MET A 91 8.05 0.18 -4.59
C MET A 91 8.21 1.03 -3.34
N PHE A 92 9.40 1.60 -3.13
CA PHE A 92 9.65 2.49 -2.00
C PHE A 92 8.79 3.76 -2.10
N LEU A 93 8.73 4.37 -3.28
CA LEU A 93 7.89 5.55 -3.53
C LEU A 93 6.40 5.23 -3.33
N GLY A 94 5.92 4.10 -3.86
CA GLY A 94 4.56 3.63 -3.67
C GLY A 94 4.21 3.38 -2.19
N SER A 95 5.17 2.90 -1.41
CA SER A 95 5.00 2.69 0.04
C SER A 95 4.84 4.00 0.80
N ILE A 96 5.63 5.03 0.44
CA ILE A 96 5.50 6.38 1.01
C ILE A 96 4.16 7.00 0.64
N ILE A 97 3.74 6.85 -0.62
CA ILE A 97 2.43 7.34 -1.08
C ILE A 97 1.30 6.64 -0.32
N SER A 98 1.35 5.32 -0.19
CA SER A 98 0.41 4.51 0.60
C SER A 98 0.32 5.02 2.04
N MET A 99 1.46 5.19 2.70
CA MET A 99 1.54 5.73 4.07
C MET A 99 0.83 7.08 4.20
N CYS A 100 1.18 8.05 3.35
CA CYS A 100 0.58 9.39 3.37
C CYS A 100 -0.93 9.35 3.16
N ILE A 101 -1.42 8.54 2.22
CA ILE A 101 -2.84 8.45 1.91
C ILE A 101 -3.61 7.77 3.05
N VAL A 102 -3.07 6.68 3.63
CA VAL A 102 -3.69 5.99 4.76
C VAL A 102 -3.86 6.94 5.95
N VAL A 103 -2.87 7.80 6.24
CA VAL A 103 -2.97 8.81 7.31
C VAL A 103 -4.09 9.80 7.04
N VAL A 104 -4.10 10.38 5.84
CA VAL A 104 -5.07 11.41 5.46
C VAL A 104 -6.49 10.85 5.54
N ILE A 105 -6.73 9.66 4.99
CA ILE A 105 -8.06 9.05 4.99
C ILE A 105 -8.46 8.63 6.40
N THR A 106 -7.55 8.01 7.17
CA THR A 106 -7.82 7.67 8.57
C THR A 106 -8.19 8.91 9.37
N PHE A 107 -7.51 10.04 9.17
CA PHE A 107 -7.84 11.31 9.81
C PHE A 107 -9.22 11.82 9.42
N ILE A 108 -9.52 11.86 8.11
CA ILE A 108 -10.82 12.31 7.59
C ILE A 108 -11.96 11.45 8.14
N LEU A 109 -11.83 10.12 8.06
CA LEU A 109 -12.86 9.21 8.55
C LEU A 109 -13.06 9.38 10.06
N THR A 110 -11.98 9.45 10.83
CA THR A 110 -12.07 9.69 12.28
C THR A 110 -12.85 10.95 12.61
N LYS A 111 -12.62 12.04 11.87
CA LYS A 111 -13.39 13.28 12.03
C LYS A 111 -14.86 13.08 11.69
N ILE A 112 -15.17 12.48 10.53
CA ILE A 112 -16.56 12.24 10.09
C ILE A 112 -17.33 11.41 11.12
N PHE A 113 -16.77 10.31 11.61
CA PHE A 113 -17.42 9.45 12.61
C PHE A 113 -17.60 10.17 13.95
N SER A 114 -16.60 10.93 14.40
CA SER A 114 -16.74 11.74 15.62
C SER A 114 -17.85 12.81 15.50
N PHE A 115 -18.03 13.42 14.33
CA PHE A 115 -19.13 14.35 14.08
C PHE A 115 -20.49 13.65 13.99
N ALA A 116 -20.55 12.47 13.39
CA ALA A 116 -21.77 11.68 13.29
C ALA A 116 -22.27 11.23 14.67
N ASP A 117 -21.38 10.74 15.54
CA ASP A 117 -21.72 10.36 16.91
C ASP A 117 -22.28 11.55 17.70
N ALA A 118 -21.70 12.76 17.53
CA ALA A 118 -22.17 13.97 18.19
C ALA A 118 -23.58 14.41 17.76
N LYS A 119 -23.97 14.14 16.50
CA LYS A 119 -25.30 14.47 15.97
C LYS A 119 -26.40 13.48 16.40
N THR A 120 -26.02 12.27 16.82
CA THR A 120 -26.98 11.21 17.17
C THR A 120 -27.47 11.32 18.63
N ILE A 121 -26.85 12.19 19.43
CA ILE A 121 -27.14 12.41 20.86
C ILE A 121 -28.00 13.68 21.08
N GLN A 122 -28.30 14.43 20.02
CA GLN A 122 -29.24 15.57 20.03
C GLN A 122 -30.63 15.12 19.59
#